data_AF-A0ABD1S9F1-F1
#
_entry.id   AF-A0ABD1S9F1-F1
#
_cell.length_a   1.000
_cell.length_b   1.000
_cell.length_c   1.000
_cell.angle_alpha   90.00
_cell.angle_beta   90.00
_cell.angle_gamma   90.00
#
_symmetry.space_group_name_H-M   'P 1'
#
loop_
_entity.id
_entity.type
_entity.pdbx_description
1 polymer ?
#
loop_
_entity_poly.entity_id
_entity_poly.type
_entity_poly.pdbx_seq_one_letter_code
_entity_poly.pdbx_strand_id
1 'polypeptide(L)'
;MLSPSTIKEACTSVGVAKYGRPIGLDEKIRVDLIVIGSVAVDPNTGARLGKGEGFAELEYGMLRYMGSIDDSTLVVTSVHDNQLVDDIPVEKLLVHDVPVDIICTPTQVIFTNTSIPKPQGFWAQLQGPHIVDRLDGIIPKYMVKEGQVLCYIEQPGVQIPIEDTSKSCSRAS
;
A
#
# COMPACT_ATOMS: atom_id res chain seq x y z
N MET A 1 22.46 8.63 -5.26
CA MET A 1 21.46 7.80 -5.99
C MET A 1 21.71 6.34 -5.66
N LEU A 2 20.65 5.56 -5.47
CA LEU A 2 20.76 4.10 -5.30
C LEU A 2 21.29 3.47 -6.58
N SER A 3 22.23 2.53 -6.48
CA SER A 3 22.67 1.75 -7.64
C SER A 3 21.64 0.66 -7.95
N PRO A 4 21.55 0.15 -9.19
CA PRO A 4 20.66 -0.97 -9.52
C PRO A 4 20.82 -2.18 -8.59
N SER A 5 22.06 -2.42 -8.12
CA SER A 5 22.39 -3.48 -7.17
C SER A 5 21.84 -3.25 -5.76
N THR A 6 21.58 -2.01 -5.33
CA THR A 6 21.05 -1.70 -3.99
C THR A 6 19.55 -1.50 -3.96
N ILE A 7 18.87 -1.40 -5.11
CA ILE A 7 17.40 -1.21 -5.19
C ILE A 7 16.66 -2.36 -4.50
N LYS A 8 17.04 -3.62 -4.77
CA LYS A 8 16.40 -4.78 -4.13
C LYS A 8 16.51 -4.72 -2.61
N GLU A 9 17.69 -4.36 -2.09
CA GLU A 9 17.91 -4.22 -0.66
C GLU A 9 17.08 -3.05 -0.11
N ALA A 10 17.10 -1.89 -0.76
CA ALA A 10 16.38 -0.69 -0.35
C ALA A 10 14.86 -0.87 -0.26
N CYS A 11 14.27 -1.82 -1.01
CA CYS A 11 12.85 -2.17 -0.92
C CYS A 11 12.49 -3.07 0.28
N THR A 12 13.45 -3.44 1.13
CA THR A 12 13.20 -4.21 2.37
C THR A 12 13.07 -3.29 3.59
N SER A 13 12.45 -3.76 4.66
CA SER A 13 12.35 -3.02 5.92
C SER A 13 13.72 -2.56 6.45
N VAL A 14 14.73 -3.43 6.37
CA VAL A 14 16.13 -3.15 6.76
C VAL A 14 16.77 -2.15 5.80
N GLY A 15 16.56 -2.32 4.50
CA GLY A 15 17.12 -1.42 3.50
C GLY A 15 16.54 -0.01 3.57
N VAL A 16 15.23 0.15 3.79
CA VAL A 16 14.67 1.49 3.99
C VAL A 16 15.27 2.16 5.22
N ALA A 17 15.46 1.45 6.33
CA ALA A 17 16.11 2.01 7.51
C ALA A 17 17.56 2.45 7.25
N LYS A 18 18.25 1.76 6.33
CA LYS A 18 19.66 2.02 5.96
C LYS A 18 19.81 3.12 4.90
N TYR A 19 18.93 3.16 3.91
CA TYR A 19 19.06 4.00 2.72
C TYR A 19 18.04 5.14 2.65
N GLY A 20 16.94 5.01 3.40
CA GLY A 20 15.89 6.02 3.47
C GLY A 20 16.29 7.18 4.38
N ARG A 21 15.51 8.25 4.27
CA ARG A 21 15.59 9.41 5.17
C ARG A 21 14.28 9.48 5.95
N PRO A 22 14.30 9.55 7.29
CA PRO A 22 13.10 9.82 8.07
C PRO A 22 12.48 11.14 7.64
N ILE A 23 11.15 11.19 7.61
CA ILE A 23 10.36 12.34 7.19
C ILE A 23 9.50 12.76 8.38
N GLY A 24 9.63 14.02 8.78
CA GLY A 24 8.79 14.63 9.81
C GLY A 24 7.36 14.86 9.32
N LEU A 25 6.41 14.97 10.25
CA LEU A 25 5.00 15.25 9.95
C LEU A 25 4.79 16.65 9.32
N ASP A 26 5.75 17.54 9.49
CA ASP A 26 5.79 18.91 8.97
C ASP A 26 6.45 19.04 7.60
N GLU A 27 7.07 17.97 7.10
CA GLU A 27 7.71 17.98 5.79
C GLU A 27 6.68 17.96 4.65
N LYS A 28 6.90 18.84 3.68
CA LYS A 28 6.06 18.92 2.48
C LYS A 28 6.62 18.01 1.39
N ILE A 29 6.02 16.84 1.28
CA ILE A 29 6.38 15.85 0.27
C ILE A 29 5.16 15.53 -0.55
N ARG A 30 5.29 15.48 -1.87
CA ARG A 30 4.24 14.98 -2.76
C ARG A 30 4.56 13.53 -3.11
N VAL A 31 3.60 12.64 -2.90
CA VAL A 31 3.68 11.23 -3.30
C VAL A 31 2.82 11.04 -4.54
N ASP A 32 3.46 10.59 -5.62
CA ASP A 32 2.81 10.37 -6.91
C ASP A 32 2.16 8.98 -6.99
N LEU A 33 2.74 8.01 -6.26
CA LEU A 33 2.37 6.60 -6.31
C LEU A 33 2.42 5.94 -4.92
N ILE A 34 1.36 5.22 -4.58
CA ILE A 34 1.31 4.32 -3.43
C ILE A 34 1.27 2.89 -3.95
N VAL A 35 2.19 2.06 -3.47
CA VAL A 35 2.14 0.62 -3.67
C VAL A 35 1.62 -0.03 -2.40
N ILE A 36 0.46 -0.69 -2.52
CA ILE A 36 -0.26 -1.30 -1.40
C ILE A 36 -0.37 -2.81 -1.59
N GLY A 37 -0.10 -3.56 -0.51
CA GLY A 37 -0.28 -5.01 -0.50
C GLY A 37 -1.76 -5.41 -0.41
N SER A 38 -2.14 -6.46 -1.13
CA SER A 38 -3.49 -7.01 -1.14
C SER A 38 -3.48 -8.54 -0.99
N VAL A 39 -4.49 -9.08 -0.31
CA VAL A 39 -4.81 -10.51 -0.25
C VAL A 39 -5.63 -10.92 -1.47
N ALA A 40 -6.60 -10.10 -1.86
CA ALA A 40 -7.41 -10.28 -3.07
C ALA A 40 -7.85 -8.91 -3.62
N VAL A 41 -8.11 -8.85 -4.92
CA VAL A 41 -8.59 -7.64 -5.61
C VAL A 41 -9.59 -7.97 -6.69
N ASP A 42 -10.57 -7.08 -6.85
CA ASP A 42 -11.54 -7.13 -7.92
C ASP A 42 -11.07 -6.24 -9.08
N PRO A 43 -10.79 -6.82 -10.27
CA PRO A 43 -10.28 -6.07 -11.41
C PRO A 43 -11.31 -5.13 -12.05
N ASN A 44 -12.60 -5.38 -11.85
CA ASN A 44 -13.68 -4.57 -12.43
C ASN A 44 -14.05 -3.37 -11.55
N THR A 45 -13.98 -3.54 -10.23
CA THR A 45 -14.38 -2.48 -9.28
C THR A 45 -13.18 -1.77 -8.66
N GLY A 46 -12.01 -2.40 -8.61
CA GLY A 46 -10.85 -1.93 -7.84
C GLY A 46 -11.01 -2.10 -6.33
N ALA A 47 -12.04 -2.80 -5.88
CA ALA A 47 -12.17 -3.20 -4.48
C ALA A 47 -11.03 -4.15 -4.10
N ARG A 48 -10.52 -4.03 -2.87
CA ARG A 48 -9.44 -4.87 -2.37
C ARG A 48 -9.71 -5.39 -0.98
N LEU A 49 -9.12 -6.54 -0.68
CA LEU A 49 -9.05 -7.09 0.66
C LEU A 49 -7.60 -7.07 1.13
N GLY A 50 -7.34 -6.37 2.24
CA GLY A 50 -6.06 -6.42 2.96
C GLY A 50 -6.04 -7.58 3.97
N LYS A 51 -4.97 -7.67 4.76
CA LYS A 51 -4.87 -8.65 5.86
C LYS A 51 -5.89 -8.44 6.99
N GLY A 52 -6.50 -7.25 7.08
CA GLY A 52 -7.52 -6.90 8.08
C GLY A 52 -6.99 -6.12 9.30
N GLU A 53 -5.69 -5.84 9.36
CA GLU A 53 -5.07 -5.13 10.49
C GLU A 53 -5.19 -3.59 10.40
N GLY A 54 -5.65 -3.04 9.28
CA GLY A 54 -5.89 -1.59 9.11
C GLY A 54 -4.64 -0.72 8.97
N PHE A 55 -3.42 -1.29 8.96
CA PHE A 55 -2.17 -0.52 8.86
C PHE A 55 -2.06 0.27 7.56
N ALA A 56 -2.53 -0.29 6.46
CA ALA A 56 -2.40 0.37 5.16
C ALA A 56 -3.35 1.56 5.01
N GLU A 57 -4.56 1.42 5.54
CA GLU A 57 -5.54 2.49 5.63
C GLU A 57 -5.07 3.60 6.58
N LEU A 58 -4.34 3.24 7.64
CA LEU A 58 -3.73 4.21 8.56
C LEU A 58 -2.63 5.03 7.89
N GLU A 59 -1.66 4.39 7.25
CA GLU A 59 -0.58 5.07 6.52
C GLU A 59 -1.13 5.96 5.39
N TYR A 60 -2.12 5.45 4.63
CA TYR A 60 -2.83 6.24 3.63
C TYR A 60 -3.50 7.48 4.26
N GLY A 61 -4.21 7.30 5.38
CA GLY A 61 -4.86 8.39 6.10
C GLY A 61 -3.87 9.44 6.62
N MET A 62 -2.71 9.03 7.11
CA MET A 62 -1.64 9.96 7.54
C MET A 62 -1.11 10.77 6.37
N LEU A 63 -0.84 10.13 5.24
CA LEU A 63 -0.41 10.80 4.01
C LEU A 63 -1.45 11.83 3.54
N ARG A 64 -2.74 11.49 3.61
CA ARG A 64 -3.84 12.44 3.32
C ARG A 64 -3.81 13.62 4.28
N TYR A 65 -3.66 13.35 5.57
CA TYR A 65 -3.65 14.38 6.61
C TYR A 65 -2.46 15.34 6.47
N MET A 66 -1.29 14.82 6.11
CA MET A 66 -0.09 15.62 5.81
C MET A 66 -0.23 16.45 4.52
N GLY A 67 -1.28 16.21 3.72
CA GLY A 67 -1.43 16.81 2.38
C GLY A 67 -0.42 16.27 1.37
N SER A 68 0.21 15.12 1.67
CA SER A 68 1.23 14.51 0.82
C SER A 68 0.63 13.76 -0.37
N ILE A 69 -0.63 13.36 -0.26
CA ILE A 69 -1.40 12.71 -1.32
C ILE A 69 -2.77 13.35 -1.49
N ASP A 70 -3.30 13.26 -2.69
CA ASP A 70 -4.62 13.75 -3.08
C ASP A 70 -5.34 12.69 -3.96
N ASP A 71 -6.51 13.00 -4.50
CA ASP A 71 -7.29 12.02 -5.29
C ASP A 71 -6.58 11.62 -6.60
N SER A 72 -5.63 12.43 -7.06
CA SER A 72 -4.79 12.16 -8.23
C SER A 72 -3.62 11.21 -7.94
N THR A 73 -3.26 10.98 -6.67
CA THR A 73 -2.21 10.02 -6.30
C THR A 73 -2.67 8.61 -6.64
N LEU A 74 -1.90 7.91 -7.47
CA LEU A 74 -2.23 6.56 -7.92
C LEU A 74 -2.00 5.53 -6.82
N VAL A 75 -2.94 4.60 -6.66
CA VAL A 75 -2.84 3.44 -5.77
C VAL A 75 -2.68 2.19 -6.61
N VAL A 76 -1.56 1.49 -6.44
CA VAL A 76 -1.17 0.32 -7.23
C VAL A 76 -0.99 -0.87 -6.31
N THR A 77 -1.39 -2.04 -6.78
CA THR A 77 -1.09 -3.29 -6.09
C THR A 77 -0.42 -4.28 -7.03
N SER A 78 0.41 -5.16 -6.47
CA SER A 78 0.89 -6.34 -7.16
C SER A 78 0.35 -7.60 -6.50
N VAL A 79 -0.25 -8.47 -7.29
CA VAL A 79 -0.86 -9.73 -6.83
C VAL A 79 -0.62 -10.84 -7.85
N HIS A 80 -0.80 -12.10 -7.45
CA HIS A 80 -0.86 -13.21 -8.39
C HIS A 80 -2.21 -13.25 -9.12
N ASP A 81 -2.28 -13.84 -10.31
CA ASP A 81 -3.53 -13.95 -11.08
C ASP A 81 -4.66 -14.65 -10.31
N ASN A 82 -4.32 -15.61 -9.44
CA ASN A 82 -5.26 -16.31 -8.54
C ASN A 82 -5.86 -15.44 -7.43
N GLN A 83 -5.32 -14.24 -7.21
CA GLN A 83 -5.84 -13.29 -6.22
C GLN A 83 -6.79 -12.26 -6.87
N LEU A 84 -6.99 -12.35 -8.19
CA LEU A 84 -8.07 -11.65 -8.87
C LEU A 84 -9.38 -12.39 -8.58
N VAL A 85 -10.34 -11.68 -8.00
CA VAL A 85 -11.66 -12.20 -7.61
C VAL A 85 -12.76 -11.29 -8.17
N ASP A 86 -13.99 -11.76 -8.27
CA ASP A 86 -15.11 -11.00 -8.87
C ASP A 86 -16.30 -10.81 -7.92
N ASP A 87 -16.10 -11.07 -6.62
CA ASP A 87 -17.16 -11.14 -5.62
C ASP A 87 -16.90 -10.29 -4.37
N ILE A 88 -16.00 -9.29 -4.42
CA ILE A 88 -15.80 -8.35 -3.31
C ILE A 88 -16.98 -7.36 -3.27
N PRO A 89 -17.83 -7.38 -2.22
CA PRO A 89 -19.03 -6.55 -2.16
C PRO A 89 -18.67 -5.09 -1.82
N VAL A 90 -18.73 -4.22 -2.84
CA VAL A 90 -18.40 -2.79 -2.73
C VAL A 90 -19.25 -2.09 -1.65
N GLU A 91 -20.51 -2.49 -1.48
CA GLU A 91 -21.43 -1.92 -0.50
C GLU A 91 -21.05 -2.22 0.96
N LYS A 92 -20.14 -3.18 1.18
CA LYS A 92 -19.61 -3.49 2.52
C LYS A 92 -18.28 -2.80 2.80
N LEU A 93 -17.71 -2.10 1.81
CA LEU A 93 -16.50 -1.32 2.02
C LEU A 93 -16.78 -0.19 3.00
N LEU A 94 -15.84 0.00 3.90
CA LEU A 94 -15.85 1.07 4.88
C LEU A 94 -15.28 2.34 4.25
N VAL A 95 -15.63 3.50 4.81
CA VAL A 95 -15.18 4.81 4.32
C VAL A 95 -13.65 4.99 4.30
N HIS A 96 -12.93 4.11 5.00
CA HIS A 96 -11.48 4.09 5.09
C HIS A 96 -10.81 3.03 4.20
N ASP A 97 -11.58 2.16 3.55
CA ASP A 97 -11.01 1.19 2.63
C ASP A 97 -10.45 1.91 1.39
N VAL A 98 -9.19 1.64 1.08
CA VAL A 98 -8.50 2.31 -0.04
C VAL A 98 -8.65 1.43 -1.30
N PRO A 99 -9.39 1.87 -2.34
CA PRO A 99 -9.46 1.14 -3.59
C PRO A 99 -8.14 1.22 -4.37
N VAL A 100 -7.96 0.32 -5.35
CA VAL A 100 -6.78 0.31 -6.22
C VAL A 100 -7.13 0.83 -7.61
N ASP A 101 -6.26 1.68 -8.15
CA ASP A 101 -6.38 2.23 -9.50
C ASP A 101 -5.75 1.29 -10.55
N ILE A 102 -4.64 0.63 -10.19
CA ILE A 102 -3.87 -0.26 -11.07
C ILE A 102 -3.55 -1.58 -10.34
N ILE A 103 -3.78 -2.69 -11.03
CA ILE A 103 -3.42 -4.03 -10.56
C ILE A 103 -2.36 -4.59 -11.51
N CYS A 104 -1.21 -4.97 -10.97
CA CYS A 104 -0.15 -5.65 -11.69
C CYS A 104 -0.12 -7.13 -11.31
N THR A 105 -0.27 -8.01 -12.29
CA THR A 105 -0.03 -9.46 -12.14
C THR A 105 1.18 -9.87 -12.98
N PRO A 106 1.70 -11.11 -12.82
CA PRO A 106 2.73 -11.62 -13.71
C PRO A 106 2.33 -11.64 -15.19
N THR A 107 1.03 -11.68 -15.51
CA THR A 107 0.54 -11.82 -16.89
C THR A 107 -0.01 -10.53 -17.50
N GLN A 108 -0.44 -9.57 -16.68
CA GLN A 108 -1.11 -8.37 -17.17
C GLN A 108 -1.06 -7.19 -16.21
N VAL A 109 -1.39 -6.00 -16.75
CA VAL A 109 -1.62 -4.78 -15.99
C VAL A 109 -3.05 -4.33 -16.27
N ILE A 110 -3.83 -4.14 -15.21
CA ILE A 110 -5.26 -3.81 -15.27
C ILE A 110 -5.47 -2.42 -14.68
N PHE A 111 -6.13 -1.54 -15.42
CA PHE A 111 -6.59 -0.24 -14.95
C PHE A 111 -8.06 -0.37 -14.55
N THR A 112 -8.36 -0.23 -13.26
CA THR A 112 -9.69 -0.54 -12.73
C THR A 112 -10.71 0.54 -13.11
N ASN A 113 -10.27 1.77 -13.36
CA ASN A 113 -11.13 2.95 -13.50
C ASN A 113 -12.19 3.02 -12.38
N THR A 114 -11.78 2.64 -11.17
CA THR A 114 -12.67 2.48 -10.03
C THR A 114 -13.52 3.72 -9.79
N SER A 115 -14.82 3.50 -9.55
CA SER A 115 -15.73 4.56 -9.08
C SER A 115 -15.79 4.66 -7.56
N ILE A 116 -15.04 3.81 -6.84
CA ILE A 116 -15.00 3.80 -5.38
C ILE A 116 -14.21 5.05 -4.95
N PRO A 117 -14.78 5.93 -4.10
CA PRO A 117 -14.08 7.13 -3.67
C PRO A 117 -12.90 6.76 -2.76
N LYS A 118 -11.76 7.44 -2.98
CA LYS A 118 -10.62 7.32 -2.08
C LYS A 118 -10.94 7.95 -0.71
N PRO A 119 -10.46 7.37 0.41
CA PRO A 119 -10.71 7.91 1.74
C PRO A 119 -10.26 9.36 1.91
N GLN A 120 -11.13 10.16 2.53
CA GLN A 120 -10.91 11.59 2.77
C GLN A 120 -10.54 11.81 4.24
N GLY A 121 -9.27 11.65 4.60
CA GLY A 121 -8.73 12.02 5.92
C GLY A 121 -8.16 10.87 6.75
N PHE A 122 -7.78 11.21 7.99
CA PHE A 122 -7.16 10.31 8.95
C PHE A 122 -8.17 9.84 9.99
N TRP A 123 -8.40 8.54 10.06
CA TRP A 123 -9.43 7.93 10.90
C TRP A 123 -8.83 7.32 12.17
N ALA A 124 -8.31 8.18 13.05
CA ALA A 124 -7.66 7.78 14.32
C ALA A 124 -8.53 6.88 15.23
N GLN A 125 -9.84 6.89 15.01
CA GLN A 125 -10.83 6.12 15.79
C GLN A 125 -10.78 4.62 15.50
N LEU A 126 -10.06 4.18 14.45
CA LEU A 126 -10.02 2.79 14.03
C LEU A 126 -9.33 1.84 15.02
N GLN A 127 -8.51 2.33 15.96
CA GLN A 127 -7.76 1.44 16.86
C GLN A 127 -7.61 1.96 18.30
N GLY A 128 -8.70 2.43 18.91
CA GLY A 128 -8.72 2.72 20.35
C GLY A 128 -7.62 3.70 20.83
N PRO A 129 -7.42 3.82 22.15
CA PRO A 129 -6.57 4.88 22.72
C PRO A 129 -5.05 4.73 22.48
N HIS A 130 -4.57 3.66 21.83
CA HIS A 130 -3.14 3.34 21.67
C HIS A 130 -2.58 3.61 20.27
N ILE A 131 -3.31 4.36 19.44
CA ILE A 131 -2.90 4.60 18.06
C ILE A 131 -1.55 5.32 17.99
N VAL A 132 -1.31 6.31 18.86
CA VAL A 132 -0.06 7.09 18.90
C VAL A 132 1.14 6.22 19.29
N ASP A 133 0.96 5.27 20.21
CA ASP A 133 2.02 4.32 20.61
C ASP A 133 2.39 3.34 19.48
N ARG A 134 1.47 3.07 18.54
CA ARG A 134 1.76 2.29 17.32
C ARG A 134 2.40 3.14 16.22
N LEU A 135 2.11 4.46 16.21
CA LEU A 135 2.64 5.39 15.20
C LEU A 135 4.14 5.64 15.34
N ASP A 136 4.71 5.51 16.54
CA ASP A 136 6.16 5.64 16.77
C ASP A 136 7.02 4.57 16.04
N GLY A 137 6.39 3.61 15.35
CA GLY A 137 7.02 2.67 14.41
C GLY A 137 6.43 2.65 13.00
N ILE A 138 5.36 3.41 12.74
CA ILE A 138 4.67 3.52 11.45
C ILE A 138 5.03 4.86 10.84
N ILE A 139 6.32 5.06 10.60
CA ILE A 139 6.76 6.12 9.68
C ILE A 139 6.58 5.53 8.29
N PRO A 140 5.72 6.12 7.41
CA PRO A 140 5.60 5.63 6.06
C PRO A 140 6.98 5.59 5.43
N LYS A 141 7.30 4.44 4.84
CA LYS A 141 8.63 4.18 4.29
C LYS A 141 8.67 4.72 2.88
N TYR A 142 9.24 5.90 2.72
CA TYR A 142 9.37 6.55 1.42
C TYR A 142 10.70 6.22 0.77
N MET A 143 10.65 5.95 -0.54
CA MET A 143 11.82 5.94 -1.39
C MET A 143 11.71 7.10 -2.39
N VAL A 144 12.66 8.04 -2.33
CA VAL A 144 12.72 9.17 -3.25
C VAL A 144 13.64 8.82 -4.41
N LYS A 145 13.13 8.84 -5.64
CA LYS A 145 13.94 8.70 -6.86
C LYS A 145 13.61 9.85 -7.80
N GLU A 146 14.61 10.68 -8.12
CA GLU A 146 14.51 11.74 -9.14
C GLU A 146 13.37 12.76 -8.92
N GLY A 147 13.03 13.03 -7.65
CA GLY A 147 11.95 13.95 -7.29
C GLY A 147 10.55 13.33 -7.27
N GLN A 148 10.41 12.06 -7.68
CA GLN A 148 9.20 11.26 -7.48
C GLN A 148 9.32 10.50 -6.16
N VAL A 149 8.26 10.53 -5.36
CA VAL A 149 8.21 9.81 -4.09
C VAL A 149 7.28 8.61 -4.22
N LEU A 150 7.87 7.43 -4.06
CA LEU A 150 7.16 6.17 -3.96
C LEU A 150 6.95 5.86 -2.49
N CYS A 151 5.70 5.70 -2.07
CA CYS A 151 5.36 5.19 -0.74
C CYS A 151 5.00 3.72 -0.84
N TYR A 152 5.75 2.87 -0.13
CA TYR A 152 5.41 1.47 0.04
C TYR A 152 4.81 1.25 1.42
N ILE A 153 3.58 0.74 1.44
CA ILE A 153 2.91 0.40 2.69
C ILE A 153 3.14 -1.09 2.96
N GLU A 154 4.11 -1.38 3.83
CA GLU A 154 4.50 -2.74 4.21
C GLU A 154 3.44 -3.32 5.15
N GLN A 155 2.79 -4.42 4.74
CA GLN A 155 1.96 -5.20 5.67
C GLN A 155 2.82 -6.31 6.32
N PRO A 156 3.07 -6.30 7.64
CA PRO A 156 3.81 -7.34 8.31
C PRO A 156 3.19 -8.73 8.06
N GLY A 157 3.96 -9.63 7.44
CA GLY A 157 3.54 -11.00 7.15
C GLY A 157 2.79 -11.20 5.82
N VAL A 158 2.66 -10.18 4.97
CA VAL A 158 2.34 -10.36 3.55
C VAL A 158 3.67 -10.38 2.79
N GLN A 159 4.18 -11.58 2.50
CA GLN A 159 5.29 -11.71 1.55
C GLN A 159 4.75 -11.34 0.18
N ILE A 160 5.14 -10.19 -0.37
CA ILE A 160 5.06 -9.96 -1.81
C ILE A 160 6.16 -10.84 -2.40
N PRO A 161 5.82 -11.93 -3.13
CA PRO A 161 6.84 -12.78 -3.70
C PRO A 161 7.45 -12.03 -4.89
N ILE A 162 8.59 -11.38 -4.68
CA ILE A 162 9.41 -10.89 -5.80
C ILE A 162 10.16 -12.07 -6.45
N GLU A 163 10.24 -13.24 -5.80
CA GLU A 163 10.82 -14.46 -6.37
C GLU A 163 9.99 -15.72 -6.02
N ASP A 164 9.58 -16.42 -7.07
CA ASP A 164 9.17 -17.85 -7.15
C ASP A 164 7.86 -18.28 -6.45
N THR A 165 6.76 -18.24 -7.21
CA THR A 165 5.39 -18.64 -6.83
C THR A 165 5.16 -20.16 -6.70
N SER A 166 6.22 -20.97 -6.65
CA SER A 166 6.09 -22.43 -6.59
C SER A 166 5.85 -23.01 -5.18
N LYS A 167 5.88 -22.22 -4.10
CA LYS A 167 5.89 -22.76 -2.72
C LYS A 167 4.83 -22.26 -1.72
N SER A 168 4.01 -21.27 -2.03
CA SER A 168 3.03 -20.74 -1.04
C SER A 168 1.67 -21.44 -1.03
N CYS A 169 1.39 -22.34 -1.98
CA CYS A 169 0.09 -23.02 -2.07
C CYS A 169 -0.11 -24.22 -1.13
N SER A 170 0.81 -24.55 -0.23
CA SER A 170 0.74 -25.77 0.59
C SER A 170 0.35 -25.56 2.07
N ARG A 171 -0.24 -24.42 2.45
CA ARG A 171 -0.64 -24.17 3.85
C ARG A 171 -2.06 -23.61 4.04
N ALA A 172 -2.89 -23.69 3.01
CA ALA A 172 -4.34 -23.47 3.12
C ALA A 172 -5.08 -24.71 2.59
N SER A 173 -5.00 -25.79 3.36
CA SER A 173 -5.82 -27.00 3.22
C SER A 173 -5.99 -27.62 4.60
#